data_AF-A0A7C3K5N9-F1
#
_entry.id   AF-A0A7C3K5N9-F1
#
_cell.length_a   1.000
_cell.length_b   1.000
_cell.length_c   1.000
_cell.angle_alpha   90.00
_cell.angle_beta   90.00
_cell.angle_gamma   90.00
#
_symmetry.space_group_name_H-M   'P 1'
#
loop_
_entity.id
_entity.type
_entity.pdbx_description
1 polymer ?
#
loop_
_entity_poly.entity_id
_entity_poly.type
_entity_poly.pdbx_seq_one_letter_code
_entity_poly.pdbx_strand_id
1 'polypeptide(L)'
;MLTLMRRRMQALLRGSGRWLDSSRNVEDISIGELIGPLRYDVLALRDVLRFYVDHQEQADADFTWFVGEVRRLRFYDWKFASHSIREPETTQSAAVFDPVFAAEVRQVLEVWEALRGGFDPRQPIEVRVTDRLLPSASGKRLRARYVLGDGSHRLACLMVRGFTVLPRDHYRLRWFRAWQPFDATGILTRQGLLSEAEYCGFLSEVLGAPPLQTRAEVIAFLAAAYPERVAEIREVMAVDGFPIVS
;
A
#
# COMPACT_ATOMS: atom_id res chain seq x y z
N MET A 1 16.08 23.64 -2.04
CA MET A 1 16.35 22.20 -1.79
C MET A 1 15.23 21.26 -2.26
N LEU A 2 13.95 21.64 -2.11
CA LEU A 2 12.76 20.92 -2.63
C LEU A 2 12.78 20.58 -4.14
N THR A 3 13.51 21.34 -4.95
CA THR A 3 13.57 21.19 -6.42
C THR A 3 14.55 20.10 -6.88
N LEU A 4 15.57 19.77 -6.07
CA LEU A 4 16.60 18.78 -6.42
C LEU A 4 16.13 17.33 -6.14
N MET A 5 15.26 17.18 -5.13
CA MET A 5 14.71 15.89 -4.70
C MET A 5 13.61 15.37 -5.64
N ARG A 6 12.75 16.27 -6.16
CA ARG A 6 11.83 15.94 -7.27
C ARG A 6 12.56 15.37 -8.49
N ARG A 7 13.78 15.87 -8.78
CA ARG A 7 14.57 15.44 -9.93
C ARG A 7 15.21 14.05 -9.75
N ARG A 8 15.58 13.66 -8.53
CA ARG A 8 16.15 12.32 -8.24
C ARG A 8 15.09 11.21 -8.18
N MET A 9 13.90 11.49 -7.64
CA MET A 9 12.76 10.55 -7.71
C MET A 9 12.25 10.40 -9.15
N GLN A 10 12.20 11.50 -9.91
CA GLN A 10 11.94 11.43 -11.34
C GLN A 10 13.02 10.73 -12.16
N ALA A 11 14.22 10.44 -11.63
CA ALA A 11 15.31 9.79 -12.35
C ALA A 11 15.34 8.27 -12.15
N LEU A 12 14.93 7.76 -10.97
CA LEU A 12 14.77 6.32 -10.70
C LEU A 12 13.50 5.71 -11.32
N LEU A 13 12.53 6.55 -11.71
CA LEU A 13 11.25 6.16 -12.31
C LEU A 13 11.23 6.28 -13.86
N ARG A 14 12.36 6.51 -14.54
CA ARG A 14 12.41 6.74 -16.01
C ARG A 14 12.50 5.44 -16.82
N GLY A 15 11.44 4.64 -16.75
CA GLY A 15 10.85 4.24 -18.02
C GLY A 15 9.91 5.38 -18.41
N SER A 16 10.01 5.94 -19.61
CA SER A 16 8.99 6.89 -20.09
C SER A 16 7.69 6.13 -20.32
N GLY A 17 6.98 5.83 -19.22
CA GLY A 17 5.79 5.02 -19.26
C GLY A 17 4.72 5.73 -20.08
N ARG A 18 4.09 5.00 -20.99
CA ARG A 18 3.06 5.52 -21.88
C ARG A 18 1.69 5.32 -21.23
N TRP A 19 0.91 6.38 -21.15
CA TRP A 19 -0.50 6.27 -20.80
C TRP A 19 -1.25 5.52 -21.90
N LEU A 20 -2.03 4.53 -21.49
CA LEU A 20 -2.95 3.86 -22.39
C LEU A 20 -4.26 4.65 -22.48
N ASP A 21 -4.98 4.37 -23.56
CA ASP A 21 -6.34 4.87 -23.77
C ASP A 21 -7.29 4.22 -22.74
N SER A 22 -8.29 4.95 -22.25
CA SER A 22 -9.25 4.42 -21.26
C SER A 22 -10.07 3.26 -21.81
N SER A 23 -10.24 3.14 -23.13
CA SER A 23 -10.81 1.93 -23.78
C SER A 23 -10.03 0.64 -23.49
N ARG A 24 -8.79 0.74 -22.98
CA ARG A 24 -8.00 -0.42 -22.54
C ARG A 24 -8.30 -0.85 -21.10
N ASN A 25 -9.12 -0.11 -20.36
CA ASN A 25 -9.61 -0.52 -19.05
C ASN A 25 -10.77 -1.51 -19.24
N VAL A 26 -10.42 -2.77 -19.51
CA VAL A 26 -11.39 -3.78 -19.95
C VAL A 26 -12.05 -4.57 -18.82
N GLU A 27 -11.54 -4.46 -17.58
CA GLU A 27 -12.02 -5.25 -16.45
C GLU A 27 -11.92 -4.48 -15.12
N ASP A 28 -12.70 -4.91 -14.15
CA ASP A 28 -12.51 -4.52 -12.75
C ASP A 28 -11.35 -5.31 -12.16
N ILE A 29 -10.54 -4.66 -11.31
CA ILE A 29 -9.32 -5.25 -10.76
C ILE A 29 -9.56 -5.61 -9.29
N SER A 30 -9.22 -6.82 -8.87
CA SER A 30 -9.23 -7.17 -7.44
C SER A 30 -8.31 -6.23 -6.65
N ILE A 31 -8.85 -5.53 -5.64
CA ILE A 31 -8.03 -4.65 -4.81
C ILE A 31 -7.01 -5.47 -4.03
N GLY A 32 -7.39 -6.66 -3.56
CA GLY A 32 -6.50 -7.60 -2.88
C GLY A 32 -5.28 -7.98 -3.73
N GLU A 33 -5.49 -8.31 -5.01
CA GLU A 33 -4.38 -8.60 -5.94
C GLU A 33 -3.52 -7.37 -6.24
N LEU A 34 -4.12 -6.18 -6.25
CA LEU A 34 -3.42 -4.93 -6.56
C LEU A 34 -2.50 -4.48 -5.41
N ILE A 35 -2.84 -4.82 -4.16
CA ILE A 35 -2.07 -4.45 -2.97
C ILE A 35 -1.19 -5.60 -2.44
N GLY A 36 -1.66 -6.85 -2.52
CA GLY A 36 -0.97 -8.00 -1.97
C GLY A 36 0.23 -8.44 -2.84
N PRO A 37 1.36 -8.86 -2.26
CA PRO A 37 1.77 -8.81 -0.85
C PRO A 37 2.63 -7.57 -0.51
N LEU A 38 2.70 -6.55 -1.38
CA LEU A 38 3.71 -5.49 -1.28
C LEU A 38 3.24 -4.20 -0.61
N ARG A 39 1.93 -3.96 -0.55
CA ARG A 39 1.34 -2.65 -0.27
C ARG A 39 0.59 -2.59 1.05
N TYR A 40 1.24 -3.04 2.13
CA TYR A 40 0.71 -2.89 3.50
C TYR A 40 0.36 -1.42 3.82
N ASP A 41 1.05 -0.45 3.20
CA ASP A 41 0.75 0.98 3.33
C ASP A 41 -0.70 1.35 3.03
N VAL A 42 -1.35 0.63 2.11
CA VAL A 42 -2.76 0.87 1.76
C VAL A 42 -3.69 0.44 2.89
N LEU A 43 -3.38 -0.66 3.59
CA LEU A 43 -4.15 -1.07 4.77
C LEU A 43 -3.95 -0.11 5.92
N ALA A 44 -2.71 0.31 6.17
CA ALA A 44 -2.41 1.30 7.20
C ALA A 44 -3.16 2.62 6.95
N LEU A 45 -3.22 3.08 5.70
CA LEU A 45 -4.03 4.24 5.29
C LEU A 45 -5.53 4.01 5.53
N ARG A 46 -6.06 2.84 5.16
CA ARG A 46 -7.47 2.50 5.37
C ARG A 46 -7.82 2.51 6.86
N ASP A 47 -6.95 2.01 7.72
CA ASP A 47 -7.22 1.94 9.16
C ASP A 47 -7.25 3.34 9.81
N VAL A 48 -6.40 4.27 9.35
CA VAL A 48 -6.52 5.69 9.71
C VAL A 48 -7.87 6.27 9.29
N LEU A 49 -8.30 5.98 8.06
CA LEU A 49 -9.58 6.48 7.53
C LEU A 49 -10.78 5.87 8.25
N ARG A 50 -10.75 4.58 8.61
CA ARG A 50 -11.79 3.95 9.44
C ARG A 50 -11.85 4.62 10.80
N PHE A 51 -10.70 4.81 11.45
CA PHE A 51 -10.62 5.50 12.73
C PHE A 51 -11.17 6.93 12.66
N TYR A 52 -10.89 7.66 11.57
CA TYR A 52 -11.49 8.98 11.30
C TYR A 52 -13.01 8.92 11.19
N VAL A 53 -13.54 7.99 10.39
CA VAL A 53 -15.00 7.84 10.22
C VAL A 53 -15.70 7.55 11.54
N ASP A 54 -15.10 6.72 12.40
CA ASP A 54 -15.66 6.36 13.70
C ASP A 54 -15.57 7.50 14.75
N HIS A 55 -14.67 8.47 14.55
CA HIS A 55 -14.37 9.55 15.50
C HIS A 55 -14.39 10.93 14.85
N GLN A 56 -15.19 11.12 13.80
CA GLN A 56 -15.12 12.30 12.95
C GLN A 56 -15.38 13.59 13.75
N GLU A 57 -16.42 13.61 14.58
CA GLU A 57 -16.77 14.78 15.39
C GLU A 57 -15.64 15.19 16.33
N GLN A 58 -15.00 14.21 16.98
CA GLN A 58 -13.86 14.44 17.86
C GLN A 58 -12.63 14.90 17.08
N ALA A 59 -12.38 14.33 15.91
CA ALA A 59 -11.26 14.72 15.06
C ALA A 59 -11.40 16.15 14.52
N ASP A 60 -12.63 16.55 14.17
CA ASP A 60 -12.94 17.89 13.69
C ASP A 60 -12.85 18.93 14.84
N ALA A 61 -13.19 18.53 16.07
CA ALA A 61 -13.08 19.39 17.26
C ALA A 61 -11.64 19.50 17.80
N ASP A 62 -10.88 18.41 17.79
CA ASP A 62 -9.51 18.33 18.29
C ASP A 62 -8.63 17.44 17.39
N PHE A 63 -8.08 18.07 16.34
CA PHE A 63 -7.15 17.41 15.42
C PHE A 63 -5.86 16.95 16.11
N THR A 64 -5.43 17.60 17.20
CA THR A 64 -4.20 17.24 17.90
C THR A 64 -4.38 15.93 18.65
N TRP A 65 -5.51 15.78 19.36
CA TRP A 65 -5.92 14.51 19.94
C TRP A 65 -5.99 13.41 18.88
N PHE A 66 -6.66 13.68 17.75
CA PHE A 66 -6.83 12.70 16.68
C PHE A 66 -5.48 12.20 16.14
N VAL A 67 -4.54 13.11 15.85
CA VAL A 67 -3.19 12.72 15.45
C VAL A 67 -2.51 11.91 16.54
N GLY A 68 -2.70 12.27 17.81
CA GLY A 68 -2.23 11.52 18.97
C GLY A 68 -2.67 10.06 18.99
N GLU A 69 -3.95 9.79 18.68
CA GLU A 69 -4.46 8.41 18.58
C GLU A 69 -3.98 7.69 17.32
N VAL A 70 -3.94 8.38 16.18
CA VAL A 70 -3.43 7.81 14.93
C VAL A 70 -1.96 7.39 15.02
N ARG A 71 -1.16 7.97 15.93
CA ARG A 71 0.20 7.51 16.23
C ARG A 71 0.28 6.09 16.76
N ARG A 72 -0.80 5.56 17.33
CA ARG A 72 -0.88 4.17 17.82
C ARG A 72 -1.17 3.17 16.70
N LEU A 73 -1.46 3.65 15.48
CA LEU A 73 -1.75 2.82 14.33
C LEU A 73 -0.48 2.54 13.51
N ARG A 74 -0.52 1.45 12.74
CA ARG A 74 0.59 1.02 11.87
C ARG A 74 0.98 2.03 10.78
N PHE A 75 0.11 3.00 10.50
CA PHE A 75 0.42 4.11 9.60
C PHE A 75 1.59 4.95 10.11
N TYR A 76 1.67 5.20 11.42
CA TYR A 76 2.80 5.93 12.01
C TYR A 76 4.11 5.16 11.84
N ASP A 77 4.12 3.87 12.20
CA ASP A 77 5.30 3.01 12.05
C ASP A 77 5.79 2.98 10.61
N TRP A 78 4.87 2.80 9.66
CA TRP A 78 5.21 2.80 8.23
C TRP A 78 5.80 4.14 7.78
N LYS A 79 5.17 5.26 8.14
CA LYS A 79 5.64 6.59 7.75
C LYS A 79 6.98 6.91 8.37
N PHE A 80 7.17 6.62 9.66
CA PHE A 80 8.43 6.81 10.35
C PHE A 80 9.55 5.97 9.70
N ALA A 81 9.30 4.68 9.47
CA ALA A 81 10.22 3.76 8.82
C ALA A 81 10.59 4.20 7.39
N SER A 82 9.59 4.62 6.61
CA SER A 82 9.79 5.07 5.23
C SER A 82 10.53 6.42 5.16
N HIS A 83 10.27 7.34 6.10
CA HIS A 83 10.99 8.62 6.18
C HIS A 83 12.43 8.41 6.62
N SER A 84 12.68 7.54 7.59
CA SER A 84 14.03 7.21 8.08
C SER A 84 14.97 6.71 6.97
N ILE A 85 14.43 6.00 5.99
CA ILE A 85 15.18 5.54 4.81
C ILE A 85 15.49 6.68 3.83
N ARG A 86 14.56 7.63 3.67
CA ARG A 86 14.63 8.67 2.64
C ARG A 86 15.34 9.94 3.12
N GLU A 87 15.13 10.29 4.38
CA GLU A 87 15.55 11.53 5.02
C GLU A 87 16.08 11.23 6.43
N PRO A 88 17.16 10.43 6.55
CA PRO A 88 17.65 9.95 7.84
C PRO A 88 18.04 11.07 8.81
N GLU A 89 18.37 12.27 8.31
CA GLU A 89 18.72 13.44 9.11
C GLU A 89 17.51 14.06 9.83
N THR A 90 16.30 13.97 9.25
CA THR A 90 15.08 14.56 9.82
C THR A 90 14.30 13.58 10.70
N THR A 91 14.65 12.29 10.66
CA THR A 91 13.97 11.23 11.42
C THR A 91 14.73 10.79 12.69
N GLN A 92 15.79 11.51 13.08
CA GLN A 92 16.59 11.21 14.29
C GLN A 92 15.84 11.50 15.60
N SER A 93 14.72 12.21 15.55
CA SER A 93 13.90 12.55 16.72
C SER A 93 12.42 12.57 16.35
N ALA A 94 11.59 11.92 17.17
CA ALA A 94 10.14 11.98 17.05
C ALA A 94 9.62 13.43 17.08
N ALA A 95 10.28 14.32 17.82
CA ALA A 95 9.89 15.75 17.88
C ALA A 95 10.01 16.46 16.53
N VAL A 96 10.91 16.01 15.64
CA VAL A 96 11.08 16.57 14.28
C VAL A 96 10.10 15.91 13.30
N PHE A 97 9.79 14.64 13.50
CA PHE A 97 8.89 13.89 12.64
C PHE A 97 7.40 14.19 12.89
N ASP A 98 7.01 14.44 14.14
CA ASP A 98 5.60 14.62 14.53
C ASP A 98 4.84 15.69 13.73
N PRO A 99 5.39 16.89 13.45
CA PRO A 99 4.72 17.87 12.60
C PRO A 99 4.54 17.42 11.15
N VAL A 100 5.50 16.66 10.61
CA VAL A 100 5.43 16.08 9.26
C VAL A 100 4.32 15.03 9.22
N PHE A 101 4.27 14.16 10.23
CA PHE A 101 3.24 13.15 10.35
C PHE A 101 1.84 13.76 10.45
N ALA A 102 1.65 14.81 11.26
CA ALA A 102 0.37 15.52 11.37
C ALA A 102 -0.09 16.09 10.01
N ALA A 103 0.84 16.64 9.22
CA ALA A 103 0.54 17.11 7.86
C ALA A 103 0.17 15.96 6.92
N GLU A 104 0.83 14.80 7.02
CA GLU A 104 0.46 13.62 6.23
C GLU A 104 -0.91 13.08 6.61
N VAL A 105 -1.25 13.01 7.91
CA VAL A 105 -2.61 12.63 8.37
C VAL A 105 -3.64 13.59 7.79
N ARG A 106 -3.39 14.90 7.83
CA ARG A 106 -4.29 15.89 7.22
C ARG A 106 -4.50 15.63 5.72
N GLN A 107 -3.43 15.33 4.98
CA GLN A 107 -3.53 15.01 3.56
C GLN A 107 -4.38 13.75 3.30
N VAL A 108 -4.32 12.75 4.18
CA VAL A 108 -5.18 11.56 4.10
C VAL A 108 -6.66 11.97 4.22
N LEU A 109 -6.99 12.81 5.20
CA LEU A 109 -8.35 13.29 5.42
C LEU A 109 -8.84 14.18 4.29
N GLU A 110 -8.00 15.08 3.75
CA GLU A 110 -8.34 15.92 2.60
C GLU A 110 -8.76 15.08 1.37
N VAL A 111 -8.09 13.93 1.15
CA VAL A 111 -8.49 13.00 0.08
C VAL A 111 -9.85 12.37 0.38
N TRP A 112 -10.11 11.97 1.61
CA TRP A 112 -11.42 11.43 2.02
C TRP A 112 -12.55 12.44 1.78
N GLU A 113 -12.35 13.68 2.22
CA GLU A 113 -13.28 14.78 2.01
C GLU A 113 -13.53 15.07 0.53
N ALA A 114 -12.46 15.12 -0.27
CA ALA A 114 -12.57 15.35 -1.71
C ALA A 114 -13.37 14.24 -2.42
N LEU A 115 -13.34 13.02 -1.89
CA LEU A 115 -14.09 11.89 -2.44
C LEU A 115 -15.53 11.81 -1.91
N ARG A 116 -15.95 12.61 -0.92
CA ARG A 116 -17.27 12.52 -0.27
C ARG A 116 -18.43 12.60 -1.28
N GLY A 117 -18.28 13.40 -2.33
CA GLY A 117 -19.25 13.53 -3.43
C GLY A 117 -19.18 12.42 -4.51
N GLY A 118 -18.29 11.44 -4.37
CA GLY A 118 -18.05 10.38 -5.35
C GLY A 118 -16.59 10.33 -5.81
N PHE A 119 -16.25 9.32 -6.61
CA PHE A 119 -14.91 9.22 -7.22
C PHE A 119 -14.80 10.22 -8.38
N ASP A 120 -13.73 11.03 -8.41
CA ASP A 120 -13.46 11.95 -9.52
C ASP A 120 -12.66 11.25 -10.64
N PRO A 121 -13.26 10.94 -11.80
CA PRO A 121 -12.57 10.25 -12.89
C PRO A 121 -11.45 11.08 -13.52
N ARG A 122 -11.37 12.40 -13.23
CA ARG A 122 -10.25 13.25 -13.66
C ARG A 122 -8.98 13.00 -12.84
N GLN A 123 -9.10 12.33 -11.69
CA GLN A 123 -8.00 11.92 -10.83
C GLN A 123 -7.96 10.39 -10.67
N PRO A 124 -7.78 9.63 -11.76
CA PRO A 124 -7.82 8.18 -11.71
C PRO A 124 -6.69 7.61 -10.85
N ILE A 125 -6.89 6.40 -10.34
CA ILE A 125 -5.81 5.61 -9.76
C ILE A 125 -4.89 5.14 -10.89
N GLU A 126 -3.58 5.39 -10.79
CA GLU A 126 -2.63 4.88 -11.79
C GLU A 126 -2.38 3.40 -11.50
N VAL A 127 -2.71 2.56 -12.47
CA VAL A 127 -2.37 1.14 -12.46
C VAL A 127 -1.30 0.90 -13.52
N ARG A 128 -0.20 0.29 -13.12
CA ARG A 128 0.93 0.00 -14.00
C ARG A 128 0.81 -1.39 -14.57
N VAL A 129 1.09 -1.48 -15.87
CA VAL A 129 1.27 -2.74 -16.61
C VAL A 129 2.66 -2.76 -17.21
N THR A 130 3.27 -3.93 -17.33
CA THR A 130 4.66 -4.04 -17.79
C THR A 130 4.91 -5.30 -18.59
N ASP A 131 5.84 -5.23 -19.56
CA ASP A 131 6.33 -6.43 -20.24
C ASP A 131 7.22 -7.27 -19.32
N ARG A 132 7.98 -6.58 -18.45
CA ARG A 132 8.89 -7.20 -17.49
C ARG A 132 8.69 -6.61 -16.10
N LEU A 133 8.16 -7.41 -15.18
CA LEU A 133 8.15 -7.06 -13.78
C LEU A 133 9.50 -7.43 -13.15
N LEU A 134 10.21 -6.43 -12.64
CA LEU A 134 11.47 -6.60 -11.92
C LEU A 134 11.19 -6.98 -10.46
N PRO A 135 12.14 -7.63 -9.76
CA PRO A 135 12.04 -7.82 -8.33
C PRO A 135 11.85 -6.49 -7.61
N SER A 136 11.09 -6.49 -6.52
CA SER A 136 10.98 -5.32 -5.63
C SER A 136 12.34 -4.95 -5.02
N ALA A 137 12.42 -3.80 -4.36
CA ALA A 137 13.63 -3.38 -3.65
C ALA A 137 14.01 -4.29 -2.45
N SER A 138 13.12 -5.17 -1.99
CA SER A 138 13.44 -6.23 -1.00
C SER A 138 13.91 -7.53 -1.66
N GLY A 139 13.75 -7.67 -2.98
CA GLY A 139 14.06 -8.90 -3.71
C GLY A 139 12.86 -9.79 -4.01
N LYS A 140 11.64 -9.44 -3.55
CA LYS A 140 10.42 -10.21 -3.85
C LYS A 140 10.14 -10.25 -5.35
N ARG A 141 9.77 -11.42 -5.85
CA ARG A 141 9.33 -11.65 -7.23
C ARG A 141 7.85 -12.00 -7.22
N LEU A 142 7.09 -11.39 -8.11
CA LEU A 142 5.66 -11.61 -8.24
C LEU A 142 5.27 -11.88 -9.69
N ARG A 143 4.19 -12.61 -9.87
CA ARG A 143 3.47 -12.83 -11.12
C ARG A 143 2.23 -11.94 -11.15
N ALA A 144 2.43 -10.65 -10.95
CA ALA A 144 1.35 -9.66 -10.96
C ALA A 144 1.13 -9.10 -12.38
N ARG A 145 -0.12 -9.13 -12.85
CA ARG A 145 -0.54 -8.48 -14.10
C ARG A 145 -0.64 -6.96 -13.94
N TYR A 146 -1.07 -6.51 -12.77
CA TYR A 146 -1.30 -5.12 -12.42
C TYR A 146 -0.48 -4.74 -11.19
N VAL A 147 0.10 -3.55 -11.19
CA VAL A 147 0.83 -3.00 -10.05
C VAL A 147 0.29 -1.63 -9.71
N LEU A 148 -0.04 -1.38 -8.44
CA LEU A 148 -0.47 -0.07 -7.99
C LEU A 148 0.63 0.98 -8.22
N GLY A 149 0.33 2.01 -9.01
CA GLY A 149 1.24 3.09 -9.34
C GLY A 149 1.12 4.29 -8.41
N ASP A 150 0.01 5.01 -8.55
CA ASP A 150 -0.36 6.22 -7.80
C ASP A 150 -1.82 6.11 -7.35
N GLY A 151 -2.16 6.77 -6.24
CA GLY A 151 -3.53 6.80 -5.71
C GLY A 151 -3.78 5.82 -4.56
N SER A 152 -2.78 5.48 -3.75
CA SER A 152 -2.96 4.64 -2.54
C SER A 152 -4.00 5.22 -1.57
N HIS A 153 -4.00 6.54 -1.35
CA HIS A 153 -5.00 7.23 -0.53
C HIS A 153 -6.42 7.05 -1.09
N ARG A 154 -6.59 7.25 -2.41
CA ARG A 154 -7.88 7.06 -3.09
C ARG A 154 -8.33 5.59 -3.00
N LEU A 155 -7.42 4.65 -3.19
CA LEU A 155 -7.71 3.22 -3.05
C LEU A 155 -8.15 2.87 -1.63
N ALA A 156 -7.45 3.38 -0.60
CA ALA A 156 -7.82 3.20 0.79
C ALA A 156 -9.22 3.79 1.09
N CYS A 157 -9.56 4.96 0.55
CA CYS A 157 -10.91 5.53 0.65
C CYS A 157 -11.98 4.60 0.04
N LEU A 158 -11.71 4.01 -1.13
CA LEU A 158 -12.62 3.04 -1.75
C LEU A 158 -12.79 1.79 -0.86
N MET A 159 -11.71 1.31 -0.24
CA MET A 159 -11.78 0.17 0.69
C MET A 159 -12.62 0.49 1.93
N VAL A 160 -12.53 1.70 2.49
CA VAL A 160 -13.40 2.14 3.61
C VAL A 160 -14.87 2.17 3.19
N ARG A 161 -15.16 2.47 1.93
CA ARG A 161 -16.52 2.40 1.35
C ARG A 161 -16.97 0.99 0.98
N GLY A 162 -16.20 -0.04 1.32
CA GLY A 162 -16.56 -1.44 1.10
C GLY A 162 -16.22 -1.98 -0.29
N PHE A 163 -15.47 -1.24 -1.11
CA PHE A 163 -15.03 -1.78 -2.41
C PHE A 163 -13.97 -2.86 -2.18
N THR A 164 -14.18 -4.02 -2.81
CA THR A 164 -13.22 -5.13 -2.90
C THR A 164 -12.59 -5.25 -4.29
N VAL A 165 -13.20 -4.59 -5.28
CA VAL A 165 -12.71 -4.45 -6.65
C VAL A 165 -12.57 -2.96 -6.99
N LEU A 166 -11.58 -2.64 -7.82
CA LEU A 166 -11.35 -1.33 -8.38
C LEU A 166 -12.07 -1.24 -9.73
N PRO A 167 -13.17 -0.46 -9.84
CA PRO A 167 -13.94 -0.36 -11.08
C PRO A 167 -13.10 0.17 -12.24
N ARG A 168 -13.37 -0.30 -13.47
CA ARG A 168 -12.68 0.13 -14.69
C ARG A 168 -12.66 1.65 -14.92
N ASP A 169 -13.67 2.35 -14.44
CA ASP A 169 -13.81 3.81 -14.60
C ASP A 169 -13.04 4.60 -13.52
N HIS A 170 -12.45 3.91 -12.53
CA HIS A 170 -11.72 4.52 -11.42
C HIS A 170 -10.20 4.49 -11.60
N TYR A 171 -9.69 3.85 -12.65
CA TYR A 171 -8.26 3.75 -12.88
C TYR A 171 -7.84 4.13 -14.29
N ARG A 172 -6.54 4.30 -14.49
CA ARG A 172 -5.96 4.44 -15.82
C ARG A 172 -4.68 3.64 -15.91
N LEU A 173 -4.55 2.88 -16.99
CA LEU A 173 -3.36 2.07 -17.24
C LEU A 173 -2.20 2.93 -17.74
N ARG A 174 -1.03 2.67 -17.16
CA ARG A 174 0.25 3.19 -17.63
C ARG A 174 1.19 2.04 -17.91
N TRP A 175 1.60 1.92 -19.16
CA TRP A 175 2.49 0.86 -19.61
C TRP A 175 3.96 1.24 -19.46
N PHE A 176 4.76 0.29 -19.01
CA PHE A 176 6.21 0.38 -18.92
C PHE A 176 6.85 -0.84 -19.56
N ARG A 177 8.02 -0.68 -20.19
CA ARG A 177 8.79 -1.83 -20.70
C ARG A 177 9.33 -2.71 -19.57
N ALA A 178 9.78 -2.07 -18.49
CA ALA A 178 10.22 -2.74 -17.28
C ALA A 178 9.85 -1.87 -16.07
N TRP A 179 9.45 -2.52 -14.97
CA TRP A 179 9.05 -1.81 -13.76
C TRP A 179 9.47 -2.56 -12.49
N GLN A 180 9.95 -1.83 -11.48
CA GLN A 180 10.19 -2.34 -10.14
C GLN A 180 9.05 -1.91 -9.20
N PRO A 181 8.29 -2.85 -8.61
CA PRO A 181 7.20 -2.50 -7.72
C PRO A 181 7.71 -1.95 -6.38
N PHE A 182 6.96 -1.00 -5.82
CA PHE A 182 7.21 -0.48 -4.48
C PHE A 182 6.75 -1.51 -3.44
N ASP A 183 7.58 -1.76 -2.43
CA ASP A 183 7.34 -2.76 -1.39
C ASP A 183 7.34 -2.11 -0.02
N ALA A 184 6.16 -1.61 0.36
CA ALA A 184 5.90 -1.04 1.68
C ALA A 184 5.95 -2.12 2.77
N THR A 185 5.43 -3.31 2.49
CA THR A 185 5.46 -4.44 3.42
C THR A 185 6.91 -4.77 3.80
N GLY A 186 7.79 -4.85 2.80
CA GLY A 186 9.22 -5.11 2.99
C GLY A 186 9.99 -4.03 3.75
N ILE A 187 9.45 -2.81 3.89
CA ILE A 187 10.04 -1.77 4.75
C ILE A 187 9.77 -2.11 6.21
N LEU A 188 8.53 -2.52 6.52
CA LEU A 188 8.11 -2.84 7.88
C LEU A 188 8.75 -4.15 8.38
N THR A 189 8.73 -5.21 7.56
CA THR A 189 9.25 -6.52 7.94
C THR A 189 10.76 -6.47 8.21
N ARG A 190 11.54 -5.78 7.37
CA ARG A 190 12.99 -5.61 7.57
C ARG A 190 13.38 -4.85 8.83
N GLN A 191 12.48 -4.02 9.36
CA GLN A 191 12.67 -3.29 10.61
C GLN A 191 12.08 -4.04 11.83
N GLY A 192 11.53 -5.25 11.64
CA GLY A 192 10.89 -6.02 12.70
C GLY A 192 9.59 -5.38 13.22
N LEU A 193 8.94 -4.53 12.42
CA LEU A 193 7.75 -3.76 12.81
C LEU A 193 6.42 -4.50 12.56
N LEU A 194 6.48 -5.69 11.96
CA LEU A 194 5.33 -6.57 11.80
C LEU A 194 5.59 -7.89 12.52
N SER A 195 4.67 -8.27 13.41
CA SER A 195 4.62 -9.63 13.95
C SER A 195 4.17 -10.63 12.88
N GLU A 196 4.43 -11.93 13.11
CA GLU A 196 3.95 -12.99 12.22
C GLU A 196 2.42 -12.96 12.08
N ALA A 197 1.70 -12.76 13.19
CA ALA A 197 0.24 -12.72 13.20
C ALA A 197 -0.32 -11.56 12.35
N GLU A 198 0.26 -10.37 12.46
CA GLU A 198 -0.15 -9.21 11.67
C GLU A 198 0.18 -9.37 10.19
N TYR A 199 1.35 -9.95 9.90
CA TYR A 199 1.76 -10.25 8.54
C TYR A 199 0.83 -11.29 7.89
N CYS A 200 0.50 -12.37 8.60
CA CYS A 200 -0.43 -13.39 8.13
C CYS A 200 -1.86 -12.86 8.03
N GLY A 201 -2.28 -11.98 8.94
CA GLY A 201 -3.57 -11.28 8.86
C GLY A 201 -3.66 -10.37 7.64
N PHE A 202 -2.59 -9.65 7.30
CA PHE A 202 -2.51 -8.90 6.05
C PHE A 202 -2.64 -9.81 4.83
N LEU A 203 -1.89 -10.92 4.78
CA LEU A 203 -1.96 -11.87 3.68
C LEU A 203 -3.35 -12.51 3.57
N SER A 204 -3.95 -12.88 4.69
CA SER A 204 -5.32 -13.37 4.79
C SER A 204 -6.29 -12.40 4.12
N GLU A 205 -6.21 -11.12 4.46
CA GLU A 205 -7.12 -10.12 3.93
C GLU A 205 -6.95 -9.93 2.41
N VAL A 206 -5.71 -9.78 1.92
CA VAL A 206 -5.48 -9.55 0.48
C VAL A 206 -5.76 -10.78 -0.39
N LEU A 207 -5.78 -11.97 0.21
CA LEU A 207 -6.18 -13.22 -0.44
C LEU A 207 -7.70 -13.47 -0.38
N GLY A 208 -8.46 -12.66 0.35
CA GLY A 208 -9.88 -12.91 0.61
C GLY A 208 -10.12 -14.18 1.43
N ALA A 209 -9.17 -14.52 2.30
CA ALA A 209 -9.20 -15.71 3.15
C ALA A 209 -9.93 -15.44 4.49
N PRO A 210 -10.46 -16.48 5.18
CA PRO A 210 -10.86 -16.34 6.59
C PRO A 210 -9.65 -15.93 7.44
N PRO A 211 -9.80 -15.30 8.61
CA PRO A 211 -8.67 -14.79 9.39
C PRO A 211 -7.59 -15.86 9.66
N LEU A 212 -6.43 -15.71 9.03
CA LEU A 212 -5.26 -16.58 9.23
C LEU A 212 -4.23 -15.85 10.10
N GLN A 213 -3.64 -16.56 11.07
CA GLN A 213 -2.73 -15.99 12.06
C GLN A 213 -1.32 -16.58 11.96
N THR A 214 -1.15 -17.69 11.25
CA THR A 214 0.14 -18.37 11.13
C THR A 214 0.54 -18.61 9.68
N ARG A 215 1.86 -18.74 9.42
CA ARG A 215 2.37 -19.11 8.09
C ARG A 215 1.79 -20.42 7.59
N ALA A 216 1.64 -21.41 8.48
CA ALA A 216 1.11 -22.72 8.13
C ALA A 216 -0.33 -22.64 7.62
N GLU A 217 -1.18 -21.86 8.28
CA GLU A 217 -2.57 -21.61 7.86
C GLU A 217 -2.64 -20.93 6.49
N VAL A 218 -1.82 -19.89 6.25
CA VAL A 218 -1.76 -19.21 4.95
C VAL A 218 -1.41 -20.17 3.83
N ILE A 219 -0.44 -21.05 4.05
CA ILE A 219 -0.03 -22.03 3.04
C ILE A 219 -1.05 -23.12 2.84
N ALA A 220 -1.69 -23.60 3.91
CA ALA A 220 -2.77 -24.58 3.80
C ALA A 220 -3.94 -24.00 2.99
N PHE A 221 -4.34 -22.76 3.26
CA PHE A 221 -5.35 -22.05 2.49
C PHE A 221 -4.95 -21.91 1.01
N LEU A 222 -3.74 -21.43 0.74
CA LEU A 222 -3.25 -21.28 -0.64
C LEU A 222 -3.17 -22.62 -1.37
N ALA A 223 -2.72 -23.69 -0.72
CA ALA A 223 -2.64 -25.01 -1.34
C ALA A 223 -4.03 -25.54 -1.75
N ALA A 224 -5.08 -25.17 -1.01
CA ALA A 224 -6.45 -25.55 -1.31
C ALA A 224 -7.11 -24.64 -2.37
N ALA A 225 -6.95 -23.32 -2.25
CA ALA A 225 -7.69 -22.35 -3.06
C ALA A 225 -6.92 -21.82 -4.29
N TYR A 226 -5.59 -21.69 -4.17
CA TYR A 226 -4.71 -21.05 -5.17
C TYR A 226 -3.36 -21.80 -5.26
N PRO A 227 -3.35 -23.10 -5.60
CA PRO A 227 -2.15 -23.94 -5.53
C PRO A 227 -0.98 -23.39 -6.37
N GLU A 228 -1.27 -22.70 -7.47
CA GLU A 228 -0.30 -22.05 -8.34
C GLU A 228 0.46 -20.88 -7.68
N ARG A 229 -0.07 -20.31 -6.60
CA ARG A 229 0.53 -19.19 -5.86
C ARG A 229 1.39 -19.62 -4.69
N VAL A 230 1.32 -20.89 -4.26
CA VAL A 230 2.03 -21.40 -3.07
C VAL A 230 3.54 -21.14 -3.16
N ALA A 231 4.15 -21.47 -4.30
CA ALA A 231 5.59 -21.29 -4.49
C ALA A 231 6.01 -19.82 -4.40
N GLU A 232 5.27 -18.93 -5.07
CA GLU A 232 5.51 -17.48 -5.03
C GLU A 232 5.37 -16.93 -3.60
N ILE A 233 4.31 -17.28 -2.88
CA ILE A 233 4.09 -16.75 -1.53
C ILE A 233 5.14 -17.29 -0.56
N ARG A 234 5.58 -18.55 -0.68
CA ARG A 234 6.70 -19.07 0.12
C ARG A 234 7.97 -18.25 -0.07
N GLU A 235 8.32 -17.93 -1.32
CA GLU A 235 9.48 -17.08 -1.62
C GLU A 235 9.33 -15.67 -1.03
N VAL A 236 8.15 -15.07 -1.17
CA VAL A 236 7.85 -13.75 -0.59
C VAL A 236 7.99 -13.77 0.93
N MET A 237 7.39 -14.76 1.60
CA MET A 237 7.47 -14.91 3.05
C MET A 237 8.91 -15.09 3.53
N ALA A 238 9.70 -15.89 2.83
CA ALA A 238 11.12 -16.07 3.15
C ALA A 238 11.90 -14.75 3.05
N VAL A 239 11.66 -13.94 2.00
CA VAL A 239 12.26 -12.60 1.86
C VAL A 239 11.82 -11.65 2.98
N ASP A 240 10.59 -11.77 3.46
CA ASP A 240 10.06 -10.98 4.58
C ASP A 240 10.54 -11.46 5.96
N GLY A 241 11.37 -12.50 6.04
CA GLY A 241 11.86 -13.04 7.32
C GLY A 241 10.90 -14.03 7.99
N PHE A 242 9.91 -14.53 7.25
CA PHE A 242 8.90 -15.49 7.69
C PHE A 242 9.02 -16.84 6.94
N PRO A 243 10.21 -17.50 6.90
CA PRO A 243 10.39 -18.73 6.12
C PRO A 243 9.51 -19.86 6.64
N ILE A 244 9.00 -20.71 5.76
CA ILE A 244 8.29 -21.94 6.16
C ILE A 244 9.29 -23.08 6.14
N VAL A 245 9.58 -23.63 7.31
CA VAL A 245 10.39 -24.85 7.44
C VAL A 245 9.46 -26.03 7.16
N SER A 246 9.82 -26.83 6.16
CA SER A 246 9.17 -28.09 5.81
C SER A 246 9.36 -29.15 6.89
#